data_AF-X0VJA9-F1
#
_entry.id   AF-X0VJA9-F1
#
_cell.length_a   1.000
_cell.length_b   1.000
_cell.length_c   1.000
_cell.angle_alpha   90.00
_cell.angle_beta   90.00
_cell.angle_gamma   90.00
#
_symmetry.space_group_name_H-M   'P 1'
#
loop_
_entity.id
_entity.type
_entity.pdbx_description
1 polymer ?
#
loop_
_entity_poly.entity_id
_entity_poly.type
_entity_poly.pdbx_seq_one_letter_code
_entity_poly.pdbx_strand_id
1 'polypeptide(L)'
;GSFQVGWNLLRFDWNGATETGSPDSTAIDSIKLEMTYDGNADTDYRVDNIVASTGSIYEIEYYSKYLFKNASGTFLEEVSDTTDTIVLESEGYNCFLYKVLELVAPQIQAEDGVFDYQLYEKKYLEHKKRYQAKYKSEIRTPRTYYYRNTRNLRGRGITTNTQIVRN
;
A
#
# COMPACT_ATOMS: atom_id res chain seq x y z
N GLY A 1 33.56 7.63 -11.45
CA GLY A 1 34.35 6.76 -10.57
C GLY A 1 35.42 6.10 -11.43
N SER A 2 36.63 5.89 -10.91
CA SER A 2 37.67 5.18 -11.66
C SER A 2 37.41 3.68 -11.62
N PHE A 3 37.65 2.99 -12.74
CA PHE A 3 37.65 1.54 -12.78
C PHE A 3 38.69 0.97 -11.81
N GLN A 4 38.34 -0.15 -11.19
CA GLN A 4 39.23 -0.91 -10.31
C GLN A 4 39.77 -2.13 -11.05
N VAL A 5 40.91 -2.65 -10.60
CA VAL A 5 41.44 -3.92 -11.11
C VAL A 5 40.45 -5.04 -10.76
N GLY A 6 39.90 -5.70 -11.78
CA GLY A 6 38.92 -6.78 -11.65
C GLY A 6 37.58 -6.51 -12.32
N TRP A 7 36.54 -7.22 -11.90
CA TRP A 7 35.18 -7.05 -12.42
C TRP A 7 34.56 -5.75 -11.89
N ASN A 8 34.13 -4.89 -12.80
CA ASN A 8 33.48 -3.63 -12.48
C ASN A 8 31.98 -3.73 -12.79
N LEU A 9 31.14 -3.39 -11.81
CA LEU A 9 29.69 -3.34 -12.01
C LEU A 9 29.33 -1.99 -12.64
N LEU A 10 28.68 -2.04 -13.79
CA LEU A 10 28.18 -0.86 -14.50
C LEU A 10 26.66 -0.82 -14.43
N ARG A 11 26.13 0.38 -14.17
CA ARG A 11 24.69 0.66 -14.18
C ARG A 11 24.42 1.81 -15.13
N PHE A 12 23.44 1.61 -16.00
CA PHE A 12 22.93 2.62 -16.91
C PHE A 12 21.45 2.84 -16.58
N ASP A 13 21.11 4.03 -16.11
CA ASP A 13 19.73 4.40 -15.84
C ASP A 13 19.05 4.78 -17.16
N TRP A 14 17.93 4.12 -17.46
CA TRP A 14 17.12 4.45 -18.64
C TRP A 14 16.45 5.82 -18.51
N ASN A 15 16.17 6.25 -17.27
CA ASN A 15 15.62 7.57 -17.00
C ASN A 15 16.67 8.65 -17.29
N GLY A 16 16.44 9.46 -18.32
CA GLY A 16 17.39 10.47 -18.81
C GLY A 16 18.33 9.99 -19.92
N ALA A 17 18.09 8.81 -20.50
CA ALA A 17 18.82 8.35 -21.68
C ALA A 17 18.63 9.31 -22.86
N THR A 18 19.71 9.59 -23.59
CA THR A 18 19.68 10.43 -24.79
C THR A 18 19.40 9.57 -26.01
N GLU A 19 18.35 9.92 -26.76
CA GLU A 19 17.96 9.20 -27.97
C GLU A 19 18.72 9.76 -29.18
N THR A 20 19.19 8.87 -30.05
CA THR A 20 19.64 9.24 -31.39
C THR A 20 18.69 8.60 -32.40
N GLY A 21 17.92 9.42 -33.13
CA GLY A 21 16.88 8.95 -34.05
C GLY A 21 15.50 8.83 -33.39
N SER A 22 14.78 7.75 -33.70
CA SER A 22 13.43 7.46 -33.18
C SER A 22 13.38 6.04 -32.58
N PRO A 23 14.04 5.80 -31.44
CA PRO A 23 14.03 4.49 -30.80
C PRO A 23 12.63 4.16 -30.23
N ASP A 24 12.17 2.93 -30.43
CA ASP A 24 10.96 2.40 -29.79
C ASP A 24 11.35 1.64 -28.52
N SER A 25 11.08 2.23 -27.35
CA SER A 25 11.38 1.61 -26.06
C SER A 25 10.55 0.34 -25.76
N THR A 26 9.54 0.04 -26.58
CA THR A 26 8.69 -1.16 -26.43
C THR A 26 9.13 -2.32 -27.32
N ALA A 27 10.06 -2.10 -28.27
CA ALA A 27 10.59 -3.09 -29.19
C ALA A 27 12.13 -3.04 -29.25
N ILE A 28 12.78 -3.66 -28.26
CA ILE A 28 14.26 -3.70 -28.18
C ILE A 28 14.78 -4.98 -28.85
N ASP A 29 15.44 -4.84 -29.99
CA ASP A 29 15.98 -5.97 -30.76
C ASP A 29 17.43 -6.33 -30.41
N SER A 30 18.23 -5.37 -29.96
CA SER A 30 19.64 -5.58 -29.67
C SER A 30 20.18 -4.61 -28.61
N ILE A 31 21.26 -5.04 -27.94
CA ILE A 31 22.03 -4.21 -27.02
C ILE A 31 23.43 -4.06 -27.62
N LYS A 32 23.90 -2.81 -27.75
CA LYS A 32 25.26 -2.49 -28.17
C LYS A 32 25.99 -1.83 -27.01
N LEU A 33 27.13 -2.41 -26.62
CA LEU A 33 28.08 -1.77 -25.71
C LEU A 33 29.21 -1.16 -26.55
N GLU A 34 29.45 0.13 -26.38
CA GLU A 34 30.55 0.84 -27.03
C GLU A 34 31.51 1.36 -25.97
N MET A 35 32.79 0.99 -26.10
CA MET A 35 33.85 1.45 -25.21
C MET A 35 34.74 2.44 -25.97
N THR A 36 34.79 3.67 -25.47
CA THR A 36 35.71 4.69 -25.94
C THR A 36 36.98 4.64 -25.08
N TYR A 37 38.14 4.65 -25.72
CA TYR A 37 39.46 4.64 -25.06
C TYR A 37 40.31 5.81 -25.53
N ASP A 38 41.19 6.31 -24.67
CA ASP A 38 42.13 7.41 -24.95
C ASP A 38 43.58 6.91 -24.97
N GLY A 39 43.96 6.18 -26.02
CA GLY A 39 45.33 5.67 -26.15
C GLY A 39 45.43 4.40 -26.98
N ASN A 40 46.25 3.45 -26.54
CA ASN A 40 46.33 2.15 -27.19
C ASN A 40 45.05 1.36 -26.94
N ALA A 41 44.49 0.80 -28.01
CA ALA A 41 43.34 -0.09 -27.92
C ALA A 41 43.68 -1.31 -27.06
N ASP A 42 42.92 -1.53 -26.00
CA ASP A 42 42.89 -2.83 -25.32
C ASP A 42 41.93 -3.73 -26.09
N THR A 43 42.23 -5.02 -26.15
CA THR A 43 41.50 -6.02 -26.92
C THR A 43 40.88 -7.11 -26.06
N ASP A 44 41.20 -7.20 -24.76
CA ASP A 44 40.66 -8.23 -23.85
C ASP A 44 39.58 -7.66 -22.90
N TYR A 45 38.50 -7.15 -23.47
CA TYR A 45 37.31 -6.80 -22.70
C TYR A 45 36.38 -8.00 -22.55
N ARG A 46 35.92 -8.23 -21.32
CA ARG A 46 34.97 -9.29 -20.99
C ARG A 46 33.72 -8.68 -20.38
N VAL A 47 32.57 -9.09 -20.90
CA VAL A 47 31.25 -8.67 -20.42
C VAL A 47 30.55 -9.92 -19.89
N ASP A 48 29.97 -9.80 -18.71
CA ASP A 48 29.18 -10.86 -18.11
C ASP A 48 27.90 -10.27 -17.51
N ASN A 49 26.84 -11.09 -17.48
CA ASN A 49 25.59 -10.85 -16.77
C ASN A 49 24.89 -9.51 -17.11
N ILE A 50 24.48 -9.35 -18.37
CA ILE A 50 23.65 -8.22 -18.79
C ILE A 50 22.22 -8.42 -18.27
N VAL A 51 21.78 -7.56 -17.35
CA VAL A 51 20.44 -7.58 -16.77
C VAL A 51 19.72 -6.27 -17.08
N ALA A 52 18.57 -6.38 -17.73
CA ALA A 52 17.63 -5.28 -17.90
C ALA A 52 16.40 -5.54 -17.01
N SER A 53 16.05 -4.57 -16.17
CA SER A 53 14.88 -4.65 -15.31
C SER A 53 14.05 -3.39 -15.40
N THR A 54 12.74 -3.57 -15.58
CA THR A 54 11.76 -2.49 -15.45
C THR A 54 11.23 -2.49 -14.02
N GLY A 55 11.37 -1.37 -13.32
CA GLY A 55 10.75 -1.20 -12.02
C GLY A 55 9.22 -1.25 -12.13
N SER A 56 8.55 -1.93 -11.19
CA SER A 56 7.11 -1.79 -11.03
C SER A 56 6.83 -0.71 -9.99
N ILE A 57 5.89 0.18 -10.28
CA ILE A 57 5.39 1.15 -9.29
C ILE A 57 4.55 0.36 -8.29
N TYR A 58 5.01 0.30 -7.04
CA TYR A 58 4.23 -0.22 -5.94
C TYR A 58 3.50 0.94 -5.27
N GLU A 59 2.18 0.86 -5.21
CA GLU A 59 1.37 1.74 -4.40
C GLU A 59 1.31 1.17 -2.98
N ILE A 60 1.87 1.91 -2.01
CA ILE A 60 1.80 1.55 -0.60
C ILE A 60 0.71 2.41 0.03
N GLU A 61 -0.37 1.78 0.46
CA GLU A 61 -1.41 2.42 1.27
C GLU A 61 -0.81 2.85 2.62
N TYR A 62 -0.68 4.16 2.84
CA TYR A 62 -0.23 4.74 4.11
C TYR A 62 -1.42 5.09 5.00
N TYR A 63 -1.50 4.49 6.18
CA TYR A 63 -2.45 4.88 7.21
C TYR A 63 -1.79 5.89 8.14
N SER A 64 -2.25 7.14 8.08
CA SER A 64 -1.78 8.20 8.96
C SER A 64 -2.49 8.11 10.31
N LYS A 65 -1.73 8.24 11.40
CA LYS A 65 -2.27 8.49 12.75
C LYS A 65 -2.87 9.90 12.87
N TYR A 66 -2.43 10.81 12.01
CA TYR A 66 -2.78 12.22 12.05
C TYR A 66 -4.00 12.50 11.18
N LEU A 67 -5.13 12.78 11.83
CA LEU A 67 -6.41 13.08 11.18
C LEU A 67 -6.62 14.59 10.95
N PHE A 68 -5.89 15.42 11.68
CA PHE A 68 -6.05 16.87 11.68
C PHE A 68 -4.84 17.56 11.03
N LYS A 69 -5.03 18.81 10.61
CA LYS A 69 -3.99 19.64 10.01
C LYS A 69 -4.18 21.09 10.44
N ASN A 70 -3.12 21.70 10.98
CA ASN A 70 -3.14 23.11 11.37
C ASN A 70 -3.06 24.05 10.17
N ALA A 71 -3.26 25.35 10.40
CA ALA A 71 -3.19 26.38 9.36
C ALA A 71 -1.83 26.43 8.65
N SER A 72 -0.73 26.09 9.34
CA SER A 72 0.63 26.01 8.80
C SER A 72 0.89 24.72 8.01
N GLY A 73 -0.09 23.82 7.94
CA GLY A 73 -0.03 22.58 7.20
C GLY A 73 0.65 21.40 7.89
N THR A 74 0.91 21.50 9.19
CA THR A 74 1.43 20.40 10.01
C THR A 74 0.30 19.45 10.39
N PHE A 75 0.55 18.14 10.23
CA PHE A 75 -0.39 17.09 10.61
C PHE A 75 -0.40 16.87 12.12
N LEU A 76 -1.59 16.76 12.70
CA LEU A 76 -1.86 16.66 14.14
C LEU A 76 -2.73 15.44 14.46
N GLU A 77 -2.49 14.87 15.63
CA GLU A 77 -3.23 13.70 16.13
C GLU A 77 -4.51 14.12 16.87
N GLU A 78 -4.45 15.27 17.55
CA GLU A 78 -5.55 15.87 18.29
C GLU A 78 -5.79 17.29 17.79
N VAL A 79 -7.01 17.78 17.98
CA VAL A 79 -7.36 19.17 17.70
C VAL A 79 -6.71 20.07 18.75
N SER A 80 -5.96 21.07 18.30
CA SER A 80 -5.25 22.02 19.15
C SER A 80 -5.86 23.42 19.11
N ASP A 81 -6.44 23.80 17.97
CA ASP A 81 -7.07 25.10 17.74
C ASP A 81 -8.34 24.94 16.88
N THR A 82 -9.25 25.90 17.00
CA THR A 82 -10.44 26.08 16.15
C THR A 82 -10.13 26.28 14.67
N THR A 83 -8.89 26.65 14.33
CA THR A 83 -8.43 26.77 12.93
C THR A 83 -7.98 25.44 12.32
N ASP A 84 -7.90 24.37 13.11
CA ASP A 84 -7.49 23.07 12.61
C ASP A 84 -8.53 22.47 11.67
N THR A 85 -8.05 21.82 10.61
CA THR A 85 -8.87 21.23 9.56
C THR A 85 -8.82 19.70 9.63
N ILE A 86 -9.94 19.05 9.33
CA ILE A 86 -10.02 17.59 9.26
C ILE A 86 -9.60 17.12 7.87
N VAL A 87 -8.65 16.19 7.81
CA VAL A 87 -8.11 15.63 6.57
C VAL A 87 -8.95 14.42 6.14
N LEU A 88 -10.21 14.66 5.80
CA LEU A 88 -11.12 13.65 5.27
C LEU A 88 -11.87 14.19 4.06
N GLU A 89 -12.17 13.30 3.11
CA GLU A 89 -13.13 13.59 2.05
C GLU A 89 -14.55 13.74 2.62
N SER A 90 -15.47 14.32 1.85
CA SER A 90 -16.86 14.58 2.28
C SER A 90 -17.58 13.34 2.83
N GLU A 91 -17.36 12.17 2.24
CA GLU A 91 -17.98 10.92 2.63
C GLU A 91 -17.40 10.37 3.93
N GLY A 92 -16.06 10.43 4.06
CA GLY A 92 -15.36 10.05 5.28
C GLY A 92 -15.70 10.98 6.45
N TYR A 93 -15.79 12.28 6.16
CA TYR A 93 -16.17 13.32 7.13
C TYR A 93 -17.56 13.06 7.72
N ASN A 94 -18.56 12.71 6.89
CA ASN A 94 -19.89 12.37 7.40
C ASN A 94 -19.86 11.15 8.32
N CYS A 95 -19.08 10.12 7.99
CA CYS A 95 -18.92 8.94 8.85
C CYS A 95 -18.30 9.31 10.20
N PHE A 96 -17.25 10.14 10.18
CA PHE A 96 -16.60 10.65 11.39
C PHE A 96 -17.57 11.48 12.25
N LEU A 97 -18.27 12.44 11.64
CA LEU A 97 -19.21 13.33 12.34
C LEU A 97 -20.33 12.54 13.04
N TYR A 98 -20.98 11.60 12.35
CA TYR A 98 -22.05 10.81 12.98
C TYR A 98 -21.52 9.93 14.11
N LYS A 99 -20.28 9.44 14.01
CA LYS A 99 -19.68 8.65 15.10
C LYS A 99 -19.36 9.52 16.32
N VAL A 100 -18.92 10.75 16.11
CA VAL A 100 -18.74 11.74 17.18
C VAL A 100 -20.09 12.06 17.84
N LEU A 101 -21.13 12.30 17.05
CA LEU A 101 -22.49 12.57 17.56
C LEU A 101 -23.04 11.39 18.36
N GLU A 102 -22.79 10.15 17.93
CA GLU A 102 -23.14 8.93 18.68
C GLU A 102 -22.49 8.90 20.08
N LEU A 103 -21.23 9.34 20.20
CA LEU A 103 -20.50 9.40 21.49
C LEU A 103 -20.94 10.58 22.37
N VAL A 104 -21.37 11.68 21.77
CA VAL A 104 -21.84 12.87 22.47
C VAL A 104 -23.30 12.71 22.93
N ALA A 105 -24.14 11.99 22.18
CA ALA A 105 -25.57 11.85 22.49
C ALA A 105 -25.88 11.40 23.93
N PRO A 106 -25.17 10.42 24.53
CA PRO A 106 -25.40 10.03 25.92
C PRO A 106 -24.95 11.08 26.97
N GLN A 107 -24.09 12.03 26.59
CA GLN A 107 -23.60 13.08 27.50
C GLN A 107 -24.61 14.22 27.65
N ILE A 108 -25.49 14.37 26.66
CA ILE A 108 -26.61 15.30 26.74
C ILE A 108 -27.62 14.64 27.69
N GLN A 109 -27.68 15.11 28.94
CA GLN A 109 -28.66 14.70 29.97
C GLN A 109 -30.07 15.18 29.60
N ALA A 110 -30.55 14.82 28.41
CA ALA A 110 -31.91 15.07 27.96
C ALA A 110 -32.75 13.80 28.06
N GLU A 111 -34.05 13.99 28.27
CA GLU A 111 -35.08 12.96 28.51
C GLU A 111 -35.15 11.89 27.38
N ASP A 112 -34.61 12.19 26.20
CA ASP A 112 -34.64 11.37 24.98
C ASP A 112 -33.25 10.91 24.45
N GLY A 113 -32.20 10.90 25.29
CA GLY A 113 -30.83 10.56 24.85
C GLY A 113 -30.68 9.18 24.16
N VAL A 114 -31.57 8.23 24.45
CA VAL A 114 -31.61 6.91 23.78
C VAL A 114 -32.07 7.02 22.33
N PHE A 115 -33.05 7.88 22.05
CA PHE A 115 -33.55 8.10 20.69
C PHE A 115 -32.48 8.74 19.81
N ASP A 116 -31.80 9.76 20.33
CA ASP A 116 -30.71 10.45 19.62
C ASP A 116 -29.55 9.51 19.31
N TYR A 117 -29.16 8.67 20.28
CA TYR A 117 -28.15 7.63 20.06
C TYR A 117 -28.52 6.70 18.89
N GLN A 118 -29.74 6.16 18.90
CA GLN A 118 -30.21 5.25 17.84
C GLN A 118 -30.30 5.95 16.47
N LEU A 119 -30.69 7.23 16.45
CA LEU A 119 -30.73 8.03 15.23
C LEU A 119 -29.33 8.19 14.63
N TYR A 120 -28.34 8.56 15.43
CA TYR A 120 -26.97 8.76 14.95
C TYR A 120 -26.28 7.45 14.57
N GLU A 121 -26.52 6.36 15.32
CA GLU A 121 -26.06 5.02 14.96
C GLU A 121 -26.60 4.61 13.57
N LYS A 122 -27.90 4.82 13.33
CA LYS A 122 -28.53 4.52 12.04
C LYS A 122 -27.91 5.33 10.90
N LYS A 123 -27.71 6.64 11.09
CA LYS A 123 -27.07 7.52 10.10
C LYS A 123 -25.62 7.10 9.83
N TYR A 124 -24.86 6.78 10.86
CA TYR A 124 -23.50 6.26 10.73
C TYR A 124 -23.47 4.96 9.90
N LEU A 125 -24.33 3.99 10.22
CA LEU A 125 -24.40 2.72 9.48
C LEU A 125 -24.79 2.91 8.02
N GLU A 126 -25.70 3.84 7.72
CA GLU A 126 -26.08 4.17 6.34
C GLU A 126 -24.91 4.76 5.55
N HIS A 127 -24.22 5.76 6.12
CA HIS A 127 -23.07 6.39 5.48
C HIS A 127 -21.89 5.42 5.34
N LYS A 128 -21.65 4.57 6.34
CA LYS A 128 -20.64 3.50 6.28
C LYS A 128 -20.93 2.54 5.14
N LYS A 129 -22.18 2.09 4.97
CA LYS A 129 -22.56 1.20 3.86
C LYS A 129 -22.34 1.87 2.50
N ARG A 130 -22.66 3.16 2.37
CA ARG A 130 -22.42 3.94 1.15
C ARG A 130 -20.93 4.07 0.86
N TYR A 131 -20.11 4.39 1.86
CA TYR A 131 -18.65 4.45 1.75
C TYR A 131 -18.09 3.09 1.28
N GLN A 132 -18.52 2.01 1.92
CA GLN A 132 -18.15 0.64 1.53
C GLN A 132 -18.64 0.23 0.14
N ALA A 133 -19.76 0.77 -0.34
CA ALA A 133 -20.23 0.48 -1.70
C ALA A 133 -19.36 1.18 -2.76
N LYS A 134 -18.93 2.41 -2.47
CA LYS A 134 -18.17 3.28 -3.38
C LYS A 134 -16.68 2.92 -3.44
N TYR A 135 -16.05 2.73 -2.28
CA TYR A 135 -14.61 2.51 -2.15
C TYR A 135 -14.27 1.05 -1.85
N LYS A 136 -14.68 0.14 -2.74
CA LYS A 136 -14.48 -1.32 -2.53
C LYS A 136 -13.02 -1.74 -2.40
N SER A 137 -12.11 -1.05 -3.08
CA SER A 137 -10.67 -1.27 -3.03
C SER A 137 -10.07 -0.97 -1.66
N GLU A 138 -10.62 0.02 -0.95
CA GLU A 138 -10.13 0.46 0.36
C GLU A 138 -10.65 -0.40 1.52
N ILE A 139 -11.61 -1.29 1.26
CA ILE A 139 -12.22 -2.10 2.31
C ILE A 139 -11.32 -3.28 2.62
N ARG A 140 -10.68 -3.21 3.78
CA ARG A 140 -10.03 -4.36 4.39
C ARG A 140 -11.08 -5.21 5.09
N THR A 141 -11.43 -6.32 4.46
CA THR A 141 -12.11 -7.41 5.17
C THR A 141 -11.06 -8.15 6.01
N PRO A 142 -11.36 -8.47 7.29
CA PRO A 142 -10.48 -9.32 8.07
C PRO A 142 -10.33 -10.67 7.34
N ARG A 143 -9.12 -10.94 6.87
CA ARG A 143 -8.77 -12.22 6.23
C ARG A 143 -8.10 -13.10 7.25
N THR A 144 -8.78 -14.17 7.67
CA THR A 144 -8.15 -15.23 8.44
C THR A 144 -7.30 -16.06 7.48
N TYR A 145 -5.98 -15.89 7.54
CA TYR A 145 -5.05 -16.79 6.86
C TYR A 145 -5.01 -18.11 7.63
N TYR A 146 -5.83 -19.08 7.24
CA TYR A 146 -5.58 -20.46 7.64
C TYR A 146 -4.38 -20.96 6.84
N TYR A 147 -3.26 -21.21 7.53
CA TYR A 147 -2.20 -22.02 6.95
C TYR A 147 -2.79 -23.40 6.67
N ARG A 148 -3.02 -23.71 5.39
CA ARG A 148 -3.27 -25.10 5.00
C ARG A 148 -1.93 -25.81 5.15
N ASN A 149 -1.73 -26.46 6.28
CA ASN A 149 -0.58 -27.32 6.48
C ASN A 149 -0.74 -28.51 5.50
N THR A 150 -0.14 -28.41 4.31
CA THR A 150 -0.06 -29.52 3.36
C THR A 150 0.96 -30.52 3.88
N ARG A 151 0.63 -31.19 5.00
CA ARG A 151 1.32 -32.41 5.40
C ARG A 151 0.65 -33.59 4.70
N ASN A 152 1.44 -34.22 3.84
CA ASN A 152 1.37 -35.62 3.43
C ASN A 152 0.46 -35.96 2.25
N LEU A 153 0.89 -35.60 1.03
CA LEU A 153 0.68 -36.45 -0.14
C LEU A 153 1.81 -37.46 -0.22
N ARG A 154 1.76 -38.52 0.60
CA ARG A 154 2.46 -39.80 0.42
C ARG A 154 2.06 -40.73 1.57
N GLY A 155 1.35 -41.81 1.24
CA GLY A 155 1.21 -42.97 2.13
C GLY A 155 -0.21 -43.26 2.61
N ARG A 156 -0.96 -43.98 1.78
CA ARG A 156 -1.83 -45.12 2.10
C ARG A 156 -1.96 -45.49 3.60
N GLY A 157 -3.18 -45.39 4.15
CA GLY A 157 -3.51 -46.02 5.43
C GLY A 157 -4.87 -45.55 5.98
N ILE A 158 -5.87 -46.44 5.94
CA ILE A 158 -7.15 -46.29 6.64
C ILE A 158 -6.87 -46.25 8.15
N THR A 159 -7.42 -45.28 8.88
CA THR A 159 -7.58 -45.37 10.33
C THR A 159 -8.80 -44.56 10.77
N THR A 160 -9.89 -45.28 11.04
CA THR A 160 -11.00 -44.84 11.89
C THR A 160 -10.50 -44.54 13.30
N ASN A 161 -11.04 -43.53 14.00
CA ASN A 161 -11.53 -43.64 15.38
C ASN A 161 -12.03 -42.29 15.95
N THR A 162 -13.34 -42.27 16.18
CA THR A 162 -14.03 -42.01 17.46
C THR A 162 -13.61 -40.80 18.31
N GLN A 163 -14.55 -39.86 18.44
CA GLN A 163 -14.52 -38.71 19.35
C GLN A 163 -14.63 -39.17 20.82
N ILE A 164 -13.77 -38.64 21.69
CA ILE A 164 -13.94 -38.73 23.15
C ILE A 164 -14.66 -37.46 23.60
N VAL A 165 -15.90 -37.60 24.04
CA VAL A 165 -16.64 -36.57 24.79
C VAL A 165 -16.30 -36.75 26.27
N ARG A 166 -15.91 -35.67 26.94
CA ARG A 166 -15.71 -35.65 28.40
C ARG A 166 -17.04 -35.39 29.10
N ASN A 167 -17.24 -36.06 30.24
CA ASN A 167 -17.65 -35.38 31.47
C ASN A 167 -16.39 -35.20 32.32
#